data_AF-A0A0F9J981-F1
#
_entry.id   AF-A0A0F9J981-F1
#
_cell.length_a   1.000
_cell.length_b   1.000
_cell.length_c   1.000
_cell.angle_alpha   90.00
_cell.angle_beta   90.00
_cell.angle_gamma   90.00
#
_symmetry.space_group_name_H-M   'P 1'
#
loop_
_entity.id
_entity.type
_entity.pdbx_description
1 polymer ?
#
loop_
_entity_poly.entity_id
_entity_poly.type
_entity_poly.pdbx_seq_one_letter_code
_entity_poly.pdbx_strand_id
1 'polypeptide(L)'
;MSSYKEVDLQNLIPEIEIGRKYLFIPRLIESTCPHCGKNDGKAESSDGTPFEVRVIDTAKDFKETTYCDNCKKPTDSGQKEGWYAVQRLSPPFDYGSVPYTQLEEIKEEVSL
;
A
#
# COMPACT_ATOMS: atom_id res chain seq x y z
N MET A 1 -15.44 32.58 -16.96
CA MET A 1 -14.73 32.57 -15.67
C MET A 1 -14.76 31.14 -15.17
N SER A 2 -13.62 30.45 -15.21
CA SER A 2 -13.53 29.01 -14.89
C SER A 2 -13.54 28.85 -13.37
N SER A 3 -14.60 28.24 -12.85
CA SER A 3 -14.70 27.87 -11.44
C SER A 3 -13.87 26.61 -11.23
N TYR A 4 -12.63 26.78 -10.78
CA TYR A 4 -11.85 25.66 -10.27
C TYR A 4 -12.43 25.34 -8.90
N LYS A 5 -13.01 24.14 -8.75
CA LYS A 5 -13.36 23.59 -7.44
C LYS A 5 -12.08 23.57 -6.62
N GLU A 6 -12.09 24.22 -5.47
CA GLU A 6 -11.06 24.03 -4.45
C GLU A 6 -11.02 22.54 -4.12
N VAL A 7 -9.95 21.87 -4.57
CA VAL A 7 -9.64 20.53 -4.12
C VAL A 7 -9.15 20.71 -2.68
N ASP A 8 -9.87 20.13 -1.73
CA ASP A 8 -9.43 20.10 -0.34
C ASP A 8 -8.11 19.30 -0.27
N LEU A 9 -6.99 20.03 -0.24
CA LEU A 9 -5.64 19.46 -0.21
C LEU A 9 -5.27 18.90 1.17
N GLN A 10 -6.18 18.94 2.17
CA GLN A 10 -5.84 18.55 3.54
C GLN A 10 -5.79 17.05 3.79
N ASN A 11 -6.37 16.21 2.92
CA ASN A 11 -6.28 14.74 3.03
C ASN A 11 -5.92 14.11 1.67
N LEU A 12 -4.62 14.05 1.37
CA LEU A 12 -4.09 13.40 0.16
C LEU A 12 -4.20 11.87 0.20
N ILE A 13 -4.37 11.30 1.39
CA ILE A 13 -4.55 9.86 1.59
C ILE A 13 -6.06 9.61 1.73
N PRO A 14 -6.65 8.77 0.87
CA PRO A 14 -8.07 8.46 0.95
C PRO A 14 -8.35 7.75 2.28
N GLU A 15 -9.48 8.08 2.90
CA GLU A 15 -10.00 7.31 4.02
C GLU A 15 -10.41 5.92 3.52
N ILE A 16 -9.83 4.88 4.12
CA ILE A 16 -10.09 3.48 3.80
C ILE A 16 -10.75 2.81 5.01
N GLU A 17 -11.68 1.91 4.75
CA GLU A 17 -12.40 1.19 5.81
C GLU A 17 -11.58 -0.02 6.29
N ILE A 18 -11.20 -0.01 7.57
CA ILE A 18 -10.52 -1.15 8.20
C ILE A 18 -11.45 -2.36 8.23
N GLY A 19 -10.92 -3.53 7.87
CA GLY A 19 -11.64 -4.81 7.76
C GLY A 19 -12.24 -5.07 6.38
N ARG A 20 -12.29 -4.05 5.51
CA ARG A 20 -12.86 -4.17 4.16
C ARG A 20 -11.86 -4.73 3.15
N LYS A 21 -12.42 -5.34 2.10
CA LYS A 21 -11.66 -5.90 0.97
C LYS A 21 -11.38 -4.83 -0.08
N TYR A 22 -10.17 -4.89 -0.61
CA TYR A 22 -9.69 -4.05 -1.71
C TYR A 22 -8.92 -4.90 -2.71
N LEU A 23 -8.83 -4.42 -3.95
CA LEU A 23 -7.96 -4.99 -4.95
C LEU A 23 -6.60 -4.28 -4.88
N PHE A 24 -5.55 -5.04 -4.58
CA PHE A 24 -4.20 -4.55 -4.69
C PHE A 24 -3.74 -4.60 -6.15
N ILE A 25 -3.26 -3.47 -6.65
CA ILE A 25 -2.70 -3.30 -7.99
C ILE A 25 -1.19 -3.09 -7.88
N PRO A 26 -0.37 -4.13 -8.09
CA PRO A 26 1.07 -4.03 -8.00
C PRO A 26 1.60 -3.02 -9.02
N ARG A 27 2.30 -1.99 -8.54
CA ARG A 27 3.08 -1.07 -9.37
C ARG A 27 4.50 -0.98 -8.82
N LEU A 28 5.45 -0.68 -9.69
CA LEU A 28 6.81 -0.37 -9.24
C LEU A 28 6.76 0.87 -8.34
N ILE A 29 7.28 0.72 -7.12
CA ILE A 29 7.51 1.82 -6.22
C ILE A 29 8.98 2.19 -6.39
N GLU A 30 9.27 3.44 -6.70
CA GLU A 30 10.64 3.92 -6.66
C GLU A 30 11.03 4.21 -5.22
N SER A 31 11.40 3.16 -4.48
CA SER A 31 11.95 3.28 -3.13
C SER A 31 13.42 2.92 -3.17
N THR A 32 14.28 3.78 -2.64
CA THR A 32 15.73 3.54 -2.57
C THR A 32 16.13 3.30 -1.13
N CYS A 33 16.85 2.20 -0.88
CA CYS A 33 17.36 1.90 0.45
C CYS A 33 18.34 3.00 0.90
N PRO A 34 18.12 3.65 2.06
CA PRO A 34 18.98 4.73 2.55
C PRO A 34 20.39 4.25 2.92
N HIS A 35 20.58 2.95 3.12
CA HIS A 35 21.86 2.39 3.52
C HIS A 35 22.74 1.90 2.38
N CYS A 36 22.16 1.41 1.28
CA CYS A 36 22.92 0.83 0.18
C CYS A 36 22.62 1.47 -1.19
N GLY A 37 21.67 2.40 -1.27
CA GLY A 37 21.34 3.12 -2.50
C GLY A 37 20.69 2.27 -3.59
N LYS A 38 20.38 1.00 -3.30
CA LYS A 38 19.68 0.12 -4.25
C LYS A 38 18.17 0.31 -4.14
N ASN A 39 17.48 0.12 -5.27
CA ASN A 39 16.03 0.08 -5.29
C ASN A 39 15.54 -1.09 -4.41
N ASP A 40 14.67 -0.76 -3.47
CA ASP A 40 14.06 -1.63 -2.47
C ASP A 40 12.53 -1.67 -2.64
N GLY A 41 12.00 -0.93 -3.62
CA GLY A 41 10.60 -0.96 -3.97
C GLY A 41 10.28 -2.23 -4.73
N LYS A 42 9.69 -3.20 -4.02
CA LYS A 42 9.13 -4.39 -4.63
C LYS A 42 7.70 -4.13 -5.06
N ALA A 43 7.37 -4.48 -6.30
CA ALA A 43 6.04 -5.00 -6.56
C ALA A 43 6.01 -6.37 -5.88
N GLU A 44 5.21 -6.57 -4.83
CA GLU A 44 5.17 -7.84 -4.09
C GLU A 44 4.82 -9.05 -4.98
N SER A 45 4.18 -8.80 -6.12
CA SER A 45 4.01 -9.79 -7.19
C SER A 45 4.97 -9.50 -8.35
N SER A 46 5.95 -10.38 -8.56
CA SER A 46 6.90 -10.29 -9.69
C SER A 46 6.24 -10.38 -11.08
N ASP A 47 5.00 -10.88 -11.15
CA ASP A 47 4.19 -11.00 -12.37
C ASP A 47 3.22 -9.82 -12.56
N GLY A 48 3.15 -8.89 -11.60
CA GLY A 48 2.22 -7.75 -11.63
C GLY A 48 0.75 -8.11 -11.49
N THR A 49 0.43 -9.34 -11.09
CA THR A 49 -0.96 -9.82 -11.02
C THR A 49 -1.70 -9.18 -9.83
N PRO A 50 -2.85 -8.51 -10.06
CA PRO A 50 -3.69 -8.01 -8.97
C PRO A 50 -4.20 -9.11 -8.05
N PHE A 51 -4.36 -8.80 -6.77
CA PHE A 51 -4.94 -9.74 -5.81
C PHE A 51 -5.76 -9.05 -4.71
N GLU A 52 -6.72 -9.79 -4.14
CA GLU A 52 -7.55 -9.29 -3.04
C GLU A 52 -6.77 -9.21 -1.74
N VAL A 53 -6.96 -8.10 -1.05
CA VAL A 53 -6.43 -7.86 0.28
C VAL A 53 -7.52 -7.34 1.21
N ARG A 54 -7.38 -7.61 2.50
CA ARG A 54 -8.15 -6.97 3.56
C ARG A 54 -7.27 -5.96 4.26
N VAL A 55 -7.73 -4.72 4.37
CA VAL A 55 -7.03 -3.70 5.17
C VAL A 55 -7.25 -4.01 6.64
N ILE A 56 -6.18 -4.17 7.42
CA ILE A 56 -6.25 -4.54 8.84
C ILE A 56 -5.95 -3.36 9.75
N ASP A 57 -5.14 -2.40 9.30
CA ASP A 57 -4.84 -1.18 10.05
C ASP A 57 -4.18 -0.12 9.15
N THR A 58 -4.03 1.10 9.65
CA THR A 58 -3.11 2.08 9.07
C THR A 58 -1.67 1.69 9.42
N ALA A 59 -0.74 1.79 8.47
CA ALA A 59 0.66 1.40 8.73
C ALA A 59 1.37 2.33 9.74
N LYS A 60 0.73 3.44 10.14
CA LYS A 60 1.23 4.33 11.20
C LYS A 60 1.23 3.64 12.57
N ASP A 61 0.28 2.73 12.79
CA ASP A 61 0.13 1.97 14.03
C ASP A 61 0.77 0.58 13.94
N PHE A 62 1.05 0.10 12.72
CA PHE A 62 1.72 -1.17 12.47
C PHE A 62 3.25 -1.04 12.57
N LYS A 63 3.81 -1.51 13.69
CA LYS A 63 5.27 -1.51 13.96
C LYS A 63 5.99 -2.67 13.28
N GLU A 64 5.94 -2.73 11.95
CA GLU A 64 6.76 -3.69 11.22
C GLU A 64 8.04 -3.02 10.72
N THR A 65 9.16 -3.44 11.31
CA THR A 65 10.47 -3.06 10.80
C THR A 65 10.66 -3.69 9.43
N THR A 66 10.80 -2.85 8.40
CA THR A 66 11.09 -3.33 7.05
C THR A 66 12.60 -3.45 6.89
N TYR A 67 13.07 -4.46 6.15
CA TYR A 67 14.49 -4.67 5.89
C TYR A 67 14.77 -4.59 4.40
N CYS A 68 15.88 -3.94 4.04
CA CYS A 68 16.31 -3.92 2.66
C CYS A 68 16.76 -5.30 2.22
N ASP A 69 16.26 -5.78 1.09
CA ASP A 69 16.60 -7.12 0.63
C ASP A 69 18.05 -7.28 0.21
N ASN A 70 18.69 -6.19 -0.20
CA ASN A 70 20.06 -6.19 -0.67
C ASN A 70 21.08 -6.13 0.46
N CYS A 71 20.88 -5.23 1.44
CA CYS A 71 21.86 -4.98 2.50
C CYS A 71 21.44 -5.50 3.86
N LYS A 72 20.20 -6.02 3.99
CA LYS A 72 19.60 -6.59 5.21
C LYS A 72 19.62 -5.65 6.41
N LYS A 73 19.85 -4.35 6.19
CA LYS A 73 19.70 -3.31 7.20
C LYS A 73 18.23 -2.90 7.30
N PRO A 74 17.75 -2.59 8.51
CA PRO A 74 16.40 -2.06 8.69
C PRO A 74 16.29 -0.76 7.89
N THR A 75 15.23 -0.62 7.12
CA THR A 75 14.95 0.58 6.31
C THR A 75 14.00 1.54 7.02
N ASP A 76 13.70 1.28 8.30
CA ASP A 76 12.86 2.09 9.17
C ASP A 76 13.25 3.57 9.05
N SER A 77 12.44 4.28 8.28
CA SER A 77 12.55 5.72 8.06
C SER A 77 11.16 6.31 8.21
N GLY A 78 10.66 6.23 9.45
CA GLY A 78 9.48 6.98 9.86
C GLY A 78 8.15 6.35 9.45
N GLN A 79 7.10 6.94 10.02
CA GLN A 79 5.71 6.61 9.75
C GLN A 79 5.53 6.41 8.24
N LYS A 80 5.08 5.22 7.82
CA LYS A 80 4.68 4.97 6.44
C LYS A 80 3.34 5.65 6.19
N GLU A 81 3.34 6.98 6.27
CA GLU A 81 2.20 7.80 5.90
C GLU A 81 1.79 7.43 4.46
N GLY A 82 0.52 7.10 4.27
CA GLY A 82 0.02 6.60 3.00
C GLY A 82 0.25 5.11 2.76
N TRP A 83 0.57 4.33 3.77
CA TRP A 83 0.55 2.87 3.69
C TRP A 83 -0.49 2.26 4.62
N TYR A 84 -1.00 1.11 4.20
CA TYR A 84 -1.97 0.32 4.93
C TYR A 84 -1.38 -1.05 5.23
N ALA A 85 -1.57 -1.52 6.46
CA ALA A 85 -1.32 -2.91 6.79
C ALA A 85 -2.45 -3.75 6.19
N VAL A 86 -2.09 -4.81 5.48
CA VAL A 86 -3.04 -5.65 4.77
C VAL A 86 -2.79 -7.13 5.03
N GLN A 87 -3.87 -7.91 4.94
CA GLN A 87 -3.84 -9.36 4.89
C GLN A 87 -4.24 -9.79 3.48
N ARG A 88 -3.40 -10.58 2.81
CA ARG A 88 -3.74 -11.15 1.52
C ARG A 88 -4.79 -12.24 1.66
N LEU A 89 -5.79 -12.22 0.77
CA LEU A 89 -6.92 -13.15 0.79
C LEU A 89 -6.79 -14.30 -0.23
N SER A 90 -5.74 -14.28 -1.05
CA SER A 90 -5.40 -15.33 -2.01
C SER A 90 -4.04 -15.95 -1.68
N PRO A 91 -3.79 -17.23 -1.98
CA PRO A 91 -2.48 -17.83 -1.77
C PRO A 91 -1.34 -17.11 -2.53
N PRO A 92 -0.12 -17.03 -1.95
CA PRO A 92 0.21 -17.37 -0.57
C PRO A 92 -0.44 -16.39 0.43
N PHE A 93 -1.01 -16.91 1.52
CA PHE A 93 -1.56 -16.05 2.57
C PHE A 93 -0.43 -15.40 3.36
N ASP A 94 -0.33 -14.08 3.31
CA ASP A 94 0.66 -13.28 4.00
C ASP A 94 0.06 -11.99 4.57
N TYR A 95 0.86 -11.35 5.42
CA TYR A 95 0.63 -10.00 5.91
C TYR A 95 1.72 -9.12 5.32
N GLY A 96 1.35 -7.89 4.99
CA GLY A 96 2.29 -6.92 4.44
C GLY A 96 1.79 -5.50 4.60
N SER A 97 2.52 -4.59 3.96
CA SER A 97 2.12 -3.18 3.89
C SER A 97 2.09 -2.76 2.44
N VAL A 98 1.02 -2.08 2.03
CA VAL A 98 0.85 -1.58 0.66
C VAL A 98 0.54 -0.09 0.67
N PRO A 99 1.00 0.69 -0.33
CA PRO A 99 0.66 2.10 -0.42
C PRO A 99 -0.80 2.29 -0.83
N TYR A 100 -1.43 3.36 -0.36
CA TYR A 100 -2.84 3.68 -0.70
C TYR A 100 -3.07 3.82 -2.20
N THR A 101 -2.05 4.25 -2.95
CA THR A 101 -2.11 4.46 -4.41
C THR A 101 -2.22 3.17 -5.21
N GLN A 102 -2.06 2.02 -4.56
CA GLN A 102 -2.16 0.68 -5.14
C GLN A 102 -3.39 -0.08 -4.64
N LEU A 103 -4.28 0.56 -3.89
CA LEU A 103 -5.55 -0.02 -3.46
C LEU A 103 -6.69 0.54 -4.30
N GLU A 104 -7.50 -0.36 -4.86
CA GLU A 104 -8.73 -0.01 -5.57
C GLU A 104 -9.93 -0.67 -4.89
N GLU A 105 -11.06 0.06 -4.82
CA GLU A 105 -12.31 -0.48 -4.30
C GLU A 105 -12.84 -1.59 -5.21
N ILE A 106 -13.18 -2.73 -4.62
CA ILE A 106 -13.90 -3.78 -5.33
C ILE A 106 -15.36 -3.33 -5.40
N LYS A 107 -15.82 -2.98 -6.60
CA LYS A 107 -17.24 -2.70 -6.86
C LYS A 107 -17.99 -4.03 -6.81
N GLU A 108 -18.74 -4.29 -5.76
CA GLU A 108 -19.71 -5.37 -5.77
C GLU A 108 -20.79 -5.00 -6.80
N GLU A 109 -20.97 -5.84 -7.83
CA GLU A 109 -22.10 -5.71 -8.73
C GLU A 109 -23.37 -5.93 -7.90
N VAL A 110 -24.16 -4.86 -7.73
CA VAL A 110 -25.50 -4.96 -7.15
C VAL A 110 -26.30 -5.84 -8.08
N SER A 111 -26.49 -7.10 -7.69
CA SER A 111 -27.44 -7.99 -8.35
C SER A 111 -28.83 -7.40 -8.12
N LEU A 112 -29.37 -6.76 -9.16
CA LEU A 112 -30.75 -6.28 -9.23
C LEU A 112 -31.72 -7.46 -9.37
#